data_AF-A0A5E4IIM0-F1
#
_entry.id   AF-A0A5E4IIM0-F1
#
_cell.length_a   1.000
_cell.length_b   1.000
_cell.length_c   1.000
_cell.angle_alpha   90.00
_cell.angle_beta   90.00
_cell.angle_gamma   90.00
#
_symmetry.space_group_name_H-M   'P 1'
#
loop_
_entity.id
_entity.type
_entity.pdbx_description
1 polymer ?
#
loop_
_entity_poly.entity_id
_entity_poly.type
_entity_poly.pdbx_seq_one_letter_code
_entity_poly.pdbx_strand_id
1 'polypeptide(L)'
;MDLEGFAKRGLRKGDPEVASKLATVIMEVKDISKDQADKLVQAVLEEARATLNPSGEVFSMQNSGVTMGDFGVGSRGSGDFYTHKKIAEVIGRTGAVVDSTELDDSGVVKSGGSYVVVTVDGMHSRLSDYPFLAGFHVTRAALRDIYVMGAKPVALLSDIHLADDGDVAKLFDHIAGISTVSELIGVPLVTGSTLRIGGDMVIGDRLTGCVGAVGIADRLTPRKDAKPGDVIMMTEGAGGGTICAAALYYGWHEVVDETLNIKFLQASEALLKKDTTIHAMTDVTNGGIRGDAKEISYTAGVKLVFEEEKMRDLVNPRVRTMLDTLEIDYLGVSIDALLIIAPEDQSREIASTVRAAGVAIDVIGTVEKGSGAELHIDGVARDFSPRFRESAYTPIKKAIGQDAHRDVSEMQMRVDEAACLAIAKKRRFVEKIKRS
;
A
#
# COMPACT_ATOMS: atom_id res chain seq x y z
N MET A 1 -6.18 21.55 4.78
CA MET A 1 -6.95 21.95 3.58
C MET A 1 -6.00 22.54 2.56
N ASP A 2 -6.19 22.25 1.27
CA ASP A 2 -5.48 22.90 0.15
C ASP A 2 -6.10 24.29 -0.15
N LEU A 3 -5.37 25.35 0.20
CA LEU A 3 -5.77 26.74 0.02
C LEU A 3 -5.77 27.14 -1.46
N GLU A 4 -4.79 26.67 -2.25
CA GLU A 4 -4.71 27.00 -3.68
C GLU A 4 -5.89 26.41 -4.43
N GLY A 5 -6.20 25.14 -4.18
CA GLY A 5 -7.37 24.47 -4.76
C GLY A 5 -8.68 25.13 -4.35
N PHE A 6 -8.80 25.59 -3.09
CA PHE A 6 -9.95 26.36 -2.64
C PHE A 6 -10.08 27.68 -3.42
N ALA A 7 -9.00 28.46 -3.50
CA ALA A 7 -8.96 29.73 -4.21
C ALA A 7 -9.31 29.58 -5.70
N LYS A 8 -8.69 28.61 -6.40
CA LYS A 8 -8.96 28.31 -7.81
C LYS A 8 -10.42 27.95 -8.06
N ARG A 9 -11.06 27.19 -7.16
CA ARG A 9 -12.50 26.86 -7.27
C ARG A 9 -13.38 28.10 -7.12
N GLY A 10 -13.08 28.98 -6.16
CA GLY A 10 -13.82 30.23 -5.98
C GLY A 10 -13.65 31.18 -7.17
N LEU A 11 -12.42 31.37 -7.64
CA LEU A 11 -12.11 32.20 -8.82
C LEU A 11 -12.83 31.71 -10.09
N ARG A 12 -12.84 30.39 -10.36
CA ARG A 12 -13.57 29.83 -11.51
C ARG A 12 -15.07 30.07 -11.45
N LYS A 13 -15.65 30.11 -10.25
CA LYS A 13 -17.08 30.36 -10.03
C LYS A 13 -17.42 31.86 -10.00
N GLY A 14 -16.42 32.74 -10.01
CA GLY A 14 -16.63 34.17 -9.78
C GLY A 14 -17.20 34.47 -8.38
N ASP A 15 -16.84 33.66 -7.37
CA ASP A 15 -17.34 33.82 -6.00
C ASP A 15 -16.78 35.12 -5.37
N PRO A 16 -17.63 36.13 -5.10
CA PRO A 16 -17.17 37.40 -4.56
C PRO A 16 -16.69 37.29 -3.10
N GLU A 17 -17.01 36.19 -2.41
CA GLU A 17 -16.66 35.95 -1.02
C GLU A 17 -15.47 35.00 -0.86
N VAL A 18 -14.79 34.61 -1.94
CA VAL A 18 -13.67 33.66 -1.86
C VAL A 18 -12.59 34.11 -0.88
N ALA A 19 -12.30 35.43 -0.85
CA ALA A 19 -11.29 36.00 0.03
C ALA A 19 -11.71 35.92 1.51
N SER A 20 -12.96 36.28 1.84
CA SER A 20 -13.44 36.22 3.23
C SER A 20 -13.55 34.78 3.72
N LYS A 21 -14.01 33.86 2.88
CA LYS A 21 -14.06 32.41 3.19
C LYS A 21 -12.65 31.85 3.45
N LEU A 22 -11.65 32.22 2.64
CA LEU A 22 -10.26 31.84 2.87
C LEU A 22 -9.73 32.39 4.20
N ALA A 23 -9.97 33.67 4.49
CA ALA A 23 -9.52 34.30 5.73
C ALA A 23 -10.08 33.57 6.96
N THR A 24 -11.37 33.24 6.96
CA THR A 24 -12.01 32.47 8.04
C THR A 24 -11.32 31.13 8.24
N VAL A 25 -11.15 30.36 7.16
CA VAL A 25 -10.53 29.02 7.23
C VAL A 25 -9.07 29.07 7.70
N ILE A 26 -8.31 30.09 7.29
CA ILE A 26 -6.92 30.28 7.75
C ILE A 26 -6.89 30.58 9.24
N MET A 27 -7.72 31.51 9.72
CA MET A 27 -7.77 31.90 11.14
C MET A 27 -8.35 30.81 12.05
N GLU A 28 -9.12 29.85 11.51
CA GLU A 28 -9.60 28.69 12.27
C GLU A 28 -8.47 27.72 12.64
N VAL A 29 -7.40 27.66 11.82
CA VAL A 29 -6.29 26.71 12.01
C VAL A 29 -5.04 27.41 12.54
N LYS A 30 -4.71 28.60 12.01
CA LYS A 30 -3.53 29.36 12.39
C LYS A 30 -3.88 30.43 13.43
N ASP A 31 -3.13 30.47 14.52
CA ASP A 31 -3.21 31.50 15.54
C ASP A 31 -2.51 32.80 15.07
N ILE A 32 -3.17 33.52 14.16
CA ILE A 32 -2.67 34.75 13.56
C ILE A 32 -3.72 35.86 13.57
N SER A 33 -3.26 37.10 13.47
CA SER A 33 -4.18 38.24 13.40
C SER A 33 -4.92 38.29 12.07
N LYS A 34 -6.08 38.96 12.04
CA LYS A 34 -6.85 39.18 10.82
C LYS A 34 -6.02 39.87 9.72
N ASP A 35 -5.21 40.86 10.08
CA ASP A 35 -4.35 41.55 9.13
C ASP A 35 -3.29 40.62 8.49
N GLN A 36 -2.78 39.65 9.25
CA GLN A 36 -1.88 38.62 8.72
C GLN A 36 -2.61 37.65 7.81
N ALA A 37 -3.81 37.19 8.23
CA ALA A 37 -4.64 36.33 7.41
C ALA A 37 -5.00 37.00 6.07
N ASP A 38 -5.39 38.27 6.08
CA ASP A 38 -5.73 39.02 4.87
C ASP A 38 -4.53 39.13 3.91
N LYS A 39 -3.31 39.30 4.42
CA LYS A 39 -2.08 39.26 3.60
C LYS A 39 -1.87 37.90 2.95
N LEU A 40 -2.03 36.81 3.70
CA LEU A 40 -1.91 35.45 3.16
C LEU A 40 -2.97 35.21 2.09
N VAL A 41 -4.22 35.64 2.32
CA VAL A 41 -5.30 35.53 1.33
C VAL A 41 -4.95 36.23 0.03
N GLN A 42 -4.39 37.44 0.08
CA GLN A 42 -3.99 38.15 -1.14
C GLN A 42 -2.90 37.39 -1.89
N ALA A 43 -1.88 36.86 -1.20
CA ALA A 43 -0.82 36.06 -1.81
C ALA A 43 -1.38 34.77 -2.45
N VAL A 44 -2.23 34.04 -1.72
CA VAL A 44 -2.90 32.82 -2.22
C VAL A 44 -3.70 33.12 -3.49
N LEU A 45 -4.46 34.23 -3.51
CA LEU A 45 -5.25 34.62 -4.68
C LEU A 45 -4.39 35.07 -5.85
N GLU A 46 -3.26 35.74 -5.59
CA GLU A 46 -2.29 36.13 -6.61
C GLU A 46 -1.70 34.90 -7.31
N GLU A 47 -1.17 33.96 -6.53
CA GLU A 47 -0.63 32.70 -7.05
C GLU A 47 -1.70 31.89 -7.77
N ALA A 48 -2.89 31.74 -7.18
CA ALA A 48 -3.99 31.00 -7.77
C ALA A 48 -4.46 31.58 -9.11
N ARG A 49 -4.43 32.91 -9.28
CA ARG A 49 -4.73 33.57 -10.57
C ARG A 49 -3.64 33.29 -11.58
N ALA A 50 -2.38 33.40 -11.19
CA ALA A 50 -1.24 33.17 -12.08
C ALA A 50 -1.20 31.73 -12.61
N THR A 51 -1.60 30.75 -11.79
CA THR A 51 -1.58 29.33 -12.13
C THR A 51 -2.94 28.78 -12.57
N LEU A 52 -3.95 29.62 -12.77
CA LEU A 52 -5.31 29.17 -13.09
C LEU A 52 -5.42 28.55 -14.48
N ASN A 53 -4.77 29.18 -15.47
CA ASN A 53 -4.84 28.83 -16.88
C ASN A 53 -3.46 28.92 -17.58
N PRO A 54 -2.44 28.20 -17.09
CA PRO A 54 -1.14 28.19 -17.74
C PRO A 54 -1.26 27.63 -19.17
N SER A 55 -0.58 28.26 -20.14
CA SER A 55 -0.65 27.89 -21.55
C SER A 55 0.58 27.10 -21.99
N GLY A 56 0.35 26.04 -22.75
CA GLY A 56 1.41 25.19 -23.31
C GLY A 56 1.22 23.71 -22.98
N GLU A 57 1.79 22.87 -23.84
CA GLU A 57 1.62 21.41 -23.76
C GLU A 57 2.09 20.84 -22.41
N VAL A 58 3.18 21.38 -21.84
CA VAL A 58 3.74 20.89 -20.56
C VAL A 58 2.73 21.02 -19.42
N PHE A 59 1.92 22.08 -19.42
CA PHE A 59 0.93 22.36 -18.37
C PHE A 59 -0.41 21.67 -18.60
N SER A 60 -0.71 21.24 -19.82
CA SER A 60 -1.94 20.51 -20.10
C SER A 60 -1.94 19.11 -19.44
N MET A 61 -2.92 18.87 -18.58
CA MET A 61 -3.27 17.55 -18.05
C MET A 61 -4.73 17.28 -18.43
N GLN A 62 -4.99 16.16 -19.09
CA GLN A 62 -6.37 15.75 -19.37
C GLN A 62 -6.99 15.18 -18.10
N ASN A 63 -8.02 15.84 -17.58
CA ASN A 63 -8.77 15.33 -16.44
C ASN A 63 -9.64 14.16 -16.89
N SER A 64 -9.43 12.98 -16.29
CA SER A 64 -10.31 11.84 -16.50
C SER A 64 -11.72 12.10 -15.98
N GLY A 65 -11.89 12.99 -14.99
CA GLY A 65 -13.16 13.21 -14.28
C GLY A 65 -13.60 12.02 -13.42
N VAL A 66 -12.66 11.12 -13.13
CA VAL A 66 -12.81 9.98 -12.23
C VAL A 66 -11.86 10.21 -11.06
N THR A 67 -12.41 10.31 -9.84
CA THR A 67 -11.58 10.53 -8.65
C THR A 67 -11.04 9.22 -8.10
N MET A 68 -9.95 9.28 -7.33
CA MET A 68 -9.41 8.11 -6.60
C MET A 68 -10.49 7.45 -5.73
N GLY A 69 -11.32 8.27 -5.08
CA GLY A 69 -12.45 7.79 -4.28
C GLY A 69 -13.50 7.06 -5.11
N ASP A 70 -13.97 7.66 -6.22
CA ASP A 70 -14.96 7.02 -7.10
C ASP A 70 -14.48 5.66 -7.60
N PHE A 71 -13.20 5.58 -7.98
CA PHE A 71 -12.61 4.40 -8.58
C PHE A 71 -11.99 3.43 -7.56
N GLY A 72 -12.00 3.76 -6.27
CA GLY A 72 -11.49 2.90 -5.19
C GLY A 72 -9.98 2.69 -5.20
N VAL A 73 -9.21 3.60 -5.81
CA VAL A 73 -7.74 3.49 -5.86
C VAL A 73 -7.14 3.74 -4.48
N GLY A 74 -6.10 2.97 -4.13
CA GLY A 74 -5.51 2.92 -2.80
C GLY A 74 -6.29 2.05 -1.80
N SER A 75 -7.31 1.32 -2.28
CA SER A 75 -8.16 0.44 -1.46
C SER A 75 -8.05 -1.04 -1.87
N ARG A 76 -7.04 -1.42 -2.67
CA ARG A 76 -6.79 -2.79 -3.20
C ARG A 76 -8.06 -3.50 -3.72
N GLY A 77 -8.95 -2.70 -4.33
CA GLY A 77 -10.15 -3.14 -5.00
C GLY A 77 -9.97 -3.26 -6.52
N SER A 78 -11.02 -3.59 -7.26
CA SER A 78 -10.90 -3.81 -8.71
C SER A 78 -10.43 -2.58 -9.49
N GLY A 79 -10.86 -1.37 -9.11
CA GLY A 79 -10.38 -0.13 -9.74
C GLY A 79 -8.94 0.25 -9.34
N ASP A 80 -8.48 -0.20 -8.18
CA ASP A 80 -7.08 -0.07 -7.77
C ASP A 80 -6.17 -0.93 -8.65
N PHE A 81 -6.47 -2.24 -8.77
CA PHE A 81 -5.73 -3.15 -9.65
C PHE A 81 -5.71 -2.65 -11.11
N TYR A 82 -6.84 -2.12 -11.58
CA TYR A 82 -6.93 -1.54 -12.92
C TYR A 82 -6.03 -0.31 -13.08
N THR A 83 -6.01 0.58 -12.08
CA THR A 83 -5.15 1.78 -12.12
C THR A 83 -3.68 1.40 -12.08
N HIS A 84 -3.27 0.43 -11.27
CA HIS A 84 -1.89 -0.08 -11.24
C HIS A 84 -1.46 -0.66 -12.59
N LYS A 85 -2.34 -1.39 -13.27
CA LYS A 85 -2.09 -1.85 -14.65
C LYS A 85 -1.86 -0.66 -15.60
N LYS A 86 -2.65 0.40 -15.50
CA LYS A 86 -2.49 1.61 -16.33
C LYS A 86 -1.20 2.37 -16.01
N ILE A 87 -0.79 2.41 -14.74
CA ILE A 87 0.51 2.96 -14.35
C ILE A 87 1.65 2.15 -15.00
N ALA A 88 1.58 0.82 -14.95
CA ALA A 88 2.56 -0.05 -15.60
C ALA A 88 2.61 0.15 -17.12
N GLU A 89 1.47 0.33 -17.78
CA GLU A 89 1.39 0.69 -19.21
C GLU A 89 2.05 2.05 -19.51
N VAL A 90 1.85 3.05 -18.64
CA VAL A 90 2.47 4.37 -18.76
C VAL A 90 3.98 4.29 -18.61
N ILE A 91 4.50 3.48 -17.68
CA ILE A 91 5.94 3.22 -17.52
C ILE A 91 6.48 2.50 -18.76
N GLY A 92 5.85 1.38 -19.13
CA GLY A 92 6.26 0.47 -20.19
C GLY A 92 7.30 -0.55 -19.73
N ARG A 93 7.66 -1.49 -20.63
CA ARG A 93 8.71 -2.48 -20.33
C ARG A 93 10.06 -1.83 -20.10
N THR A 94 10.79 -2.35 -19.13
CA THR A 94 12.12 -1.85 -18.74
C THR A 94 13.20 -2.90 -18.97
N GLY A 95 14.45 -2.59 -18.60
CA GLY A 95 15.56 -3.57 -18.59
C GLY A 95 15.66 -4.37 -17.29
N ALA A 96 14.70 -4.24 -16.38
CA ALA A 96 14.67 -4.97 -15.12
C ALA A 96 14.30 -6.46 -15.33
N VAL A 97 14.68 -7.30 -14.37
CA VAL A 97 14.36 -8.74 -14.33
C VAL A 97 12.90 -8.96 -13.95
N VAL A 98 12.42 -8.18 -12.99
CA VAL A 98 11.01 -8.05 -12.61
C VAL A 98 10.70 -6.57 -12.66
N ASP A 99 9.76 -6.17 -13.52
CA ASP A 99 9.35 -4.79 -13.70
C ASP A 99 7.87 -4.56 -13.34
N SER A 100 7.41 -3.31 -13.40
CA SER A 100 6.04 -2.94 -13.02
C SER A 100 4.94 -3.66 -13.81
N THR A 101 5.26 -4.26 -14.96
CA THR A 101 4.28 -5.00 -15.77
C THR A 101 3.93 -6.37 -15.17
N GLU A 102 4.76 -6.89 -14.27
CA GLU A 102 4.49 -8.13 -13.54
C GLU A 102 3.60 -7.93 -12.31
N LEU A 103 3.44 -6.69 -11.82
CA LEU A 103 2.65 -6.34 -10.63
C LEU A 103 3.02 -7.19 -9.39
N ASP A 104 4.31 -7.48 -9.23
CA ASP A 104 4.88 -8.18 -8.07
C ASP A 104 5.19 -7.20 -6.93
N ASP A 105 5.55 -7.73 -5.75
CA ASP A 105 5.79 -6.93 -4.54
C ASP A 105 7.05 -6.06 -4.60
N SER A 106 7.95 -6.31 -5.55
CA SER A 106 9.15 -5.49 -5.74
C SER A 106 9.68 -5.49 -7.17
N GLY A 107 10.43 -4.43 -7.50
CA GLY A 107 11.24 -4.39 -8.72
C GLY A 107 12.58 -5.10 -8.52
N VAL A 108 13.06 -5.80 -9.55
CA VAL A 108 14.32 -6.55 -9.48
C VAL A 108 15.24 -6.23 -10.64
N VAL A 109 16.50 -5.91 -10.36
CA VAL A 109 17.56 -5.80 -11.37
C VAL A 109 18.67 -6.79 -11.09
N LYS A 110 19.46 -7.15 -12.12
CA LYS A 110 20.63 -8.02 -11.96
C LYS A 110 21.90 -7.19 -11.93
N SER A 111 22.75 -7.40 -10.93
CA SER A 111 24.05 -6.74 -10.80
C SER A 111 25.07 -7.68 -10.18
N GLY A 112 26.26 -7.76 -10.77
CA GLY A 112 27.36 -8.55 -10.21
C GLY A 112 27.09 -10.06 -10.06
N GLY A 113 26.10 -10.60 -10.78
CA GLY A 113 25.68 -12.02 -10.67
C GLY A 113 24.51 -12.27 -9.72
N SER A 114 24.20 -11.33 -8.83
CA SER A 114 23.06 -11.40 -7.90
C SER A 114 21.88 -10.54 -8.35
N TYR A 115 20.73 -10.76 -7.72
CA TYR A 115 19.56 -9.92 -7.85
C TYR A 115 19.57 -8.82 -6.79
N VAL A 116 19.29 -7.59 -7.22
CA VAL A 116 19.02 -6.45 -6.35
C VAL A 116 17.52 -6.20 -6.39
N VAL A 117 16.88 -6.36 -5.24
CA VAL A 117 15.44 -6.18 -5.06
C VAL A 117 15.19 -4.82 -4.42
N VAL A 118 14.25 -4.06 -4.95
CA VAL A 118 13.93 -2.70 -4.47
C VAL A 118 12.42 -2.55 -4.36
N THR A 119 11.97 -2.04 -3.21
CA THR A 119 10.56 -1.72 -2.96
C THR A 119 10.43 -0.35 -2.27
N VAL A 120 9.22 0.19 -2.31
CA VAL A 120 8.81 1.38 -1.56
C VAL A 120 7.36 1.23 -1.12
N ASP A 121 7.13 1.52 0.15
CA ASP A 121 5.82 1.37 0.76
C ASP A 121 5.36 2.65 1.45
N GLY A 122 4.11 3.03 1.22
CA GLY A 122 3.51 4.23 1.78
C GLY A 122 2.98 4.00 3.19
N MET A 123 3.15 4.98 4.09
CA MET A 123 2.59 4.87 5.43
C MET A 123 1.06 4.80 5.38
N HIS A 124 0.47 4.09 6.33
CA HIS A 124 -0.98 3.97 6.40
C HIS A 124 -1.61 5.35 6.68
N SER A 125 -2.41 5.85 5.73
CA SER A 125 -2.93 7.24 5.73
C SER A 125 -3.82 7.61 6.94
N ARG A 126 -4.25 6.61 7.71
CA ARG A 126 -5.03 6.77 8.95
C ARG A 126 -4.17 6.73 10.22
N LEU A 127 -2.84 6.70 10.11
CA LEU A 127 -1.92 6.73 11.25
C LEU A 127 -1.14 8.04 11.37
N SER A 128 -1.56 9.09 10.66
CA SER A 128 -0.93 10.43 10.70
C SER A 128 -0.80 11.02 12.12
N ASP A 129 -1.74 10.70 13.01
CA ASP A 129 -1.74 11.19 14.40
C ASP A 129 -1.03 10.23 15.36
N TYR A 130 -0.51 9.11 14.83
CA TYR A 130 0.23 8.09 15.57
C TYR A 130 1.56 7.82 14.85
N PRO A 131 2.49 8.79 14.81
CA PRO A 131 3.64 8.74 13.92
C PRO A 131 4.56 7.54 14.17
N PHE A 132 4.81 7.17 15.42
CA PHE A 132 5.54 5.95 15.78
C PHE A 132 4.92 4.70 15.13
N LEU A 133 3.60 4.50 15.29
CA LEU A 133 2.89 3.35 14.70
C LEU A 133 2.96 3.39 13.17
N ALA A 134 2.84 4.58 12.58
CA ALA A 134 2.97 4.75 11.14
C ALA A 134 4.38 4.33 10.66
N GLY A 135 5.43 4.76 11.35
CA GLY A 135 6.83 4.45 11.03
C GLY A 135 7.17 2.98 11.23
N PHE A 136 6.71 2.40 12.33
CA PHE A 136 6.87 0.97 12.62
C PHE A 136 6.21 0.11 11.54
N HIS A 137 4.94 0.36 11.22
CA HIS A 137 4.20 -0.47 10.28
C HIS A 137 4.67 -0.31 8.83
N VAL A 138 4.99 0.90 8.38
CA VAL A 138 5.48 1.11 7.00
C VAL A 138 6.85 0.47 6.78
N THR A 139 7.72 0.49 7.80
CA THR A 139 9.02 -0.18 7.72
C THR A 139 8.86 -1.69 7.67
N ARG A 140 7.91 -2.22 8.45
CA ARG A 140 7.59 -3.64 8.41
C ARG A 140 7.08 -4.03 7.03
N ALA A 141 6.15 -3.27 6.46
CA ALA A 141 5.61 -3.51 5.11
C ALA A 141 6.73 -3.54 4.04
N ALA A 142 7.56 -2.49 3.98
CA ALA A 142 8.67 -2.44 3.03
C ALA A 142 9.67 -3.60 3.19
N LEU A 143 9.92 -4.07 4.41
CA LEU A 143 10.79 -5.23 4.63
C LEU A 143 10.13 -6.54 4.20
N ARG A 144 8.81 -6.70 4.39
CA ARG A 144 8.10 -7.91 3.95
C ARG A 144 8.19 -8.09 2.45
N ASP A 145 7.97 -7.04 1.68
CA ASP A 145 8.13 -7.04 0.21
C ASP A 145 9.51 -7.57 -0.22
N ILE A 146 10.58 -7.17 0.47
CA ILE A 146 11.93 -7.69 0.20
C ILE A 146 12.02 -9.18 0.54
N TYR A 147 11.51 -9.58 1.69
CA TYR A 147 11.58 -10.97 2.16
C TYR A 147 10.77 -11.93 1.27
N VAL A 148 9.58 -11.54 0.81
CA VAL A 148 8.72 -12.41 -0.03
C VAL A 148 9.29 -12.60 -1.44
N MET A 149 10.17 -11.71 -1.87
CA MET A 149 10.96 -11.91 -3.09
C MET A 149 12.18 -12.83 -2.89
N GLY A 150 12.36 -13.41 -1.70
CA GLY A 150 13.48 -14.29 -1.38
C GLY A 150 14.79 -13.53 -1.13
N ALA A 151 14.73 -12.23 -0.88
CA ALA A 151 15.90 -11.39 -0.73
C ALA A 151 16.20 -11.07 0.74
N LYS A 152 17.49 -10.98 1.06
CA LYS A 152 17.96 -10.48 2.35
C LYS A 152 17.99 -8.95 2.30
N PRO A 153 17.25 -8.22 3.16
CA PRO A 153 17.33 -6.78 3.22
C PRO A 153 18.72 -6.31 3.67
N VAL A 154 19.21 -5.22 3.08
CA VAL A 154 20.53 -4.65 3.35
C VAL A 154 20.52 -3.15 3.63
N ALA A 155 19.46 -2.44 3.24
CA ALA A 155 19.32 -1.00 3.50
C ALA A 155 17.84 -0.57 3.51
N LEU A 156 17.55 0.44 4.34
CA LEU A 156 16.29 1.18 4.38
C LEU A 156 16.52 2.65 4.04
N LEU A 157 15.53 3.29 3.42
CA LEU A 157 15.47 4.75 3.21
C LEU A 157 14.08 5.27 3.54
N SER A 158 13.96 6.55 3.91
CA SER A 158 12.65 7.15 4.27
C SER A 158 12.42 8.48 3.55
N ASP A 159 11.20 8.72 3.07
CA ASP A 159 10.76 10.06 2.64
C ASP A 159 9.52 10.44 3.45
N ILE A 160 9.61 11.52 4.21
CA ILE A 160 8.56 11.92 5.17
C ILE A 160 8.15 13.38 4.98
N HIS A 161 6.85 13.61 4.88
CA HIS A 161 6.27 14.92 4.64
C HIS A 161 5.32 15.29 5.76
N LEU A 162 5.50 16.49 6.32
CA LEU A 162 4.65 17.05 7.38
C LEU A 162 4.01 18.34 6.87
N ALA A 163 2.70 18.49 7.06
CA ALA A 163 2.02 19.73 6.73
C ALA A 163 2.49 20.89 7.64
N ASP A 164 2.30 22.13 7.19
CA ASP A 164 2.94 23.32 7.75
C ASP A 164 2.59 23.57 9.23
N ASP A 165 1.37 23.21 9.66
CA ASP A 165 0.92 23.37 11.05
C ASP A 165 1.21 22.14 11.92
N GLY A 166 1.96 21.16 11.40
CA GLY A 166 2.31 19.95 12.10
C GLY A 166 3.43 20.15 13.12
N ASP A 167 3.29 19.53 14.29
CA ASP A 167 4.37 19.50 15.27
C ASP A 167 5.56 18.69 14.73
N VAL A 168 6.74 19.30 14.70
CA VAL A 168 8.00 18.68 14.26
C VAL A 168 8.30 17.39 15.02
N ALA A 169 7.83 17.24 16.25
CA ALA A 169 7.94 16.00 17.01
C ALA A 169 7.32 14.79 16.30
N LYS A 170 6.31 14.99 15.43
CA LYS A 170 5.76 13.90 14.59
C LYS A 170 6.83 13.28 13.69
N LEU A 171 7.80 14.06 13.21
CA LEU A 171 8.90 13.55 12.40
C LEU A 171 9.80 12.63 13.24
N PHE A 172 10.20 13.07 14.43
CA PHE A 172 11.08 12.29 15.31
C PHE A 172 10.42 10.99 15.76
N ASP A 173 9.15 11.06 16.14
CA ASP A 173 8.37 9.90 16.58
C ASP A 173 8.16 8.89 15.43
N HIS A 174 7.95 9.37 14.21
CA HIS A 174 7.92 8.50 13.03
C HIS A 174 9.25 7.79 12.77
N ILE A 175 10.36 8.54 12.79
CA ILE A 175 11.70 7.96 12.62
C ILE A 175 12.03 6.98 13.75
N ALA A 176 11.55 7.22 14.98
CA ALA A 176 11.70 6.27 16.08
C ALA A 176 10.98 4.94 15.80
N GLY A 177 9.78 4.99 15.21
CA GLY A 177 9.07 3.80 14.74
C GLY A 177 9.84 3.02 13.68
N ILE A 178 10.41 3.72 12.68
CA ILE A 178 11.25 3.11 11.65
C ILE A 178 12.50 2.48 12.27
N SER A 179 13.19 3.22 13.13
CA SER A 179 14.44 2.83 13.76
C SER A 179 14.26 1.61 14.67
N THR A 180 13.11 1.50 15.34
CA THR A 180 12.76 0.33 16.15
C THR A 180 12.80 -0.96 15.31
N VAL A 181 12.17 -0.96 14.14
CA VAL A 181 12.19 -2.14 13.26
C VAL A 181 13.59 -2.37 12.66
N SER A 182 14.26 -1.29 12.26
CA SER A 182 15.64 -1.30 11.75
C SER A 182 16.60 -1.99 12.73
N GLU A 183 16.55 -1.63 14.02
CA GLU A 183 17.39 -2.20 15.08
C GLU A 183 17.04 -3.67 15.36
N LEU A 184 15.75 -4.00 15.41
CA LEU A 184 15.27 -5.35 15.68
C LEU A 184 15.71 -6.37 14.61
N ILE A 185 15.81 -5.96 13.35
CA ILE A 185 16.18 -6.82 12.21
C ILE A 185 17.65 -6.64 11.81
N GLY A 186 18.33 -5.62 12.34
CA GLY A 186 19.73 -5.32 12.01
C GLY A 186 19.92 -4.78 10.59
N VAL A 187 18.92 -4.09 10.04
CA VAL A 187 18.97 -3.50 8.68
C VAL A 187 19.02 -1.98 8.82
N PRO A 188 20.10 -1.30 8.37
CA PRO A 188 20.29 0.12 8.65
C PRO A 188 19.34 1.03 7.85
N LEU A 189 18.78 2.04 8.50
CA LEU A 189 18.22 3.22 7.84
C LEU A 189 19.38 4.13 7.38
N VAL A 190 19.67 4.14 6.09
CA VAL A 190 20.90 4.75 5.55
C VAL A 190 20.72 6.17 5.02
N THR A 191 19.51 6.57 4.65
CA THR A 191 19.24 7.90 4.09
C THR A 191 17.76 8.27 4.21
N GLY A 192 17.45 9.54 4.01
CA GLY A 192 16.07 9.98 3.86
C GLY A 192 15.89 11.41 3.34
N SER A 193 14.63 11.79 3.20
CA SER A 193 14.17 13.11 2.74
C SER A 193 13.05 13.62 3.63
N THR A 194 12.97 14.93 3.80
CA THR A 194 11.93 15.60 4.59
C THR A 194 11.42 16.82 3.84
N LEU A 195 10.09 16.90 3.64
CA LEU A 195 9.43 18.00 2.94
C LEU A 195 8.17 18.48 3.65
N ARG A 196 7.70 19.68 3.27
CA ARG A 196 6.38 20.17 3.69
C ARG A 196 5.31 19.68 2.71
N ILE A 197 4.17 19.20 3.22
CA ILE A 197 3.02 18.91 2.36
C ILE A 197 2.47 20.24 1.84
N GLY A 198 2.68 20.55 0.55
CA GLY A 198 2.16 21.75 -0.11
C GLY A 198 2.69 23.10 0.41
N GLY A 199 3.64 23.10 1.35
CA GLY A 199 4.21 24.31 1.94
C GLY A 199 3.13 25.18 2.60
N ASP A 200 3.26 26.49 2.44
CA ASP A 200 2.37 27.49 3.03
C ASP A 200 0.93 27.47 2.43
N MET A 201 0.70 26.70 1.36
CA MET A 201 -0.60 26.55 0.69
C MET A 201 -1.48 25.44 1.29
N VAL A 202 -0.98 24.67 2.25
CA VAL A 202 -1.74 23.63 2.93
C VAL A 202 -1.75 23.90 4.42
N ILE A 203 -2.96 24.06 4.97
CA ILE A 203 -3.17 24.19 6.41
C ILE A 203 -3.50 22.83 7.03
N GLY A 204 -3.08 22.60 8.26
CA GLY A 204 -3.27 21.38 9.03
C GLY A 204 -1.94 20.68 9.34
N ASP A 205 -2.05 19.55 10.04
CA ASP A 205 -0.94 18.88 10.73
C ASP A 205 -0.69 17.46 10.20
N ARG A 206 -1.19 17.18 8.99
CA ARG A 206 -1.14 15.86 8.38
C ARG A 206 0.30 15.42 8.16
N LEU A 207 0.59 14.17 8.51
CA LEU A 207 1.82 13.45 8.19
C LEU A 207 1.55 12.45 7.07
N THR A 208 2.46 12.36 6.11
CA THR A 208 2.49 11.33 5.07
C THR A 208 3.93 11.00 4.72
N GLY A 209 4.18 9.87 4.06
CA GLY A 209 5.54 9.46 3.73
C GLY A 209 5.60 8.00 3.31
N CYS A 210 6.82 7.53 3.04
CA CYS A 210 7.10 6.17 2.67
C CYS A 210 8.44 5.69 3.23
N VAL A 211 8.61 4.38 3.25
CA VAL A 211 9.89 3.72 3.48
C VAL A 211 10.22 2.87 2.27
N GLY A 212 11.44 3.02 1.76
CA GLY A 212 12.01 2.15 0.75
C GLY A 212 12.97 1.15 1.37
N ALA A 213 13.08 -0.03 0.76
CA ALA A 213 14.00 -1.06 1.18
C ALA A 213 14.76 -1.62 -0.03
N VAL A 214 16.00 -2.08 0.22
CA VAL A 214 16.84 -2.74 -0.77
C VAL A 214 17.28 -4.08 -0.22
N GLY A 215 17.16 -5.14 -1.01
CA GLY A 215 17.61 -6.48 -0.69
C GLY A 215 18.49 -7.11 -1.76
N ILE A 216 19.21 -8.15 -1.37
CA ILE A 216 20.05 -8.96 -2.25
C ILE A 216 19.58 -10.41 -2.21
N ALA A 217 19.47 -11.03 -3.39
CA ALA A 217 19.07 -12.43 -3.52
C ALA A 217 19.91 -13.16 -4.56
N ASP A 218 20.10 -14.46 -4.35
CA ASP A 218 20.65 -15.37 -5.35
C ASP A 218 19.53 -16.10 -6.12
N ARG A 219 18.38 -16.27 -5.48
CA ARG A 219 17.16 -16.88 -6.04
C ARG A 219 15.96 -16.05 -5.62
N LEU A 220 14.98 -15.94 -6.51
CA LEU A 220 13.75 -15.20 -6.26
C LEU A 220 12.61 -16.19 -6.00
N THR A 221 11.55 -15.72 -5.35
CA THR A 221 10.31 -16.47 -5.11
C THR A 221 9.09 -15.71 -5.64
N PRO A 222 9.07 -15.34 -6.95
CA PRO A 222 8.01 -14.51 -7.51
C PRO A 222 6.70 -15.28 -7.60
N ARG A 223 5.58 -14.57 -7.55
CA ARG A 223 4.22 -15.16 -7.58
C ARG A 223 3.97 -16.07 -8.78
N LYS A 224 4.58 -15.74 -9.93
CA LYS A 224 4.43 -16.46 -11.20
C LYS A 224 4.95 -17.91 -11.18
N ASP A 225 5.76 -18.25 -10.19
CA ASP A 225 6.41 -19.57 -10.10
C ASP A 225 5.56 -20.61 -9.34
N ALA A 226 4.38 -20.24 -8.83
CA ALA A 226 3.42 -21.17 -8.24
C ALA A 226 2.96 -22.25 -9.24
N LYS A 227 2.88 -23.51 -8.81
CA LYS A 227 2.63 -24.66 -9.71
C LYS A 227 1.55 -25.60 -9.19
N PRO A 228 0.79 -26.24 -10.09
CA PRO A 228 -0.12 -27.31 -9.70
C PRO A 228 0.60 -28.44 -8.94
N GLY A 229 0.02 -28.86 -7.81
CA GLY A 229 0.60 -29.84 -6.90
C GLY A 229 1.35 -29.21 -5.71
N ASP A 230 1.56 -27.89 -5.72
CA ASP A 230 2.07 -27.19 -4.55
C ASP A 230 1.01 -27.12 -3.43
N VAL A 231 1.49 -27.04 -2.19
CA VAL A 231 0.68 -26.67 -1.04
C VAL A 231 0.79 -25.18 -0.76
N ILE A 232 -0.28 -24.61 -0.21
CA ILE A 232 -0.33 -23.23 0.24
C ILE A 232 -0.24 -23.24 1.77
N MET A 233 0.76 -22.56 2.32
CA MET A 233 0.97 -22.43 3.75
C MET A 233 0.80 -20.98 4.17
N MET A 234 0.33 -20.75 5.40
CA MET A 234 0.19 -19.42 5.96
C MET A 234 0.66 -19.38 7.40
N THR A 235 1.36 -18.32 7.78
CA THR A 235 1.76 -18.09 9.18
C THR A 235 0.64 -17.42 9.98
N GLU A 236 0.77 -17.41 11.31
CA GLU A 236 -0.06 -16.55 12.14
C GLU A 236 0.11 -15.08 11.73
N GLY A 237 -1.01 -14.38 11.53
CA GLY A 237 -1.07 -12.96 11.26
C GLY A 237 -1.71 -12.18 12.40
N ALA A 238 -1.09 -11.07 12.81
CA ALA A 238 -1.62 -10.15 13.82
C ALA A 238 -1.96 -8.76 13.25
N GLY A 239 -1.82 -8.57 11.94
CA GLY A 239 -2.11 -7.32 11.26
C GLY A 239 -1.03 -6.25 11.40
N GLY A 240 -1.08 -5.29 10.48
CA GLY A 240 -0.21 -4.11 10.44
C GLY A 240 -0.99 -2.82 10.62
N GLY A 241 -0.66 -1.82 9.80
CA GLY A 241 -1.28 -0.49 9.87
C GLY A 241 -2.81 -0.50 9.75
N THR A 242 -3.37 -1.46 8.99
CA THR A 242 -4.82 -1.60 8.79
C THR A 242 -5.55 -2.06 10.05
N ILE A 243 -5.07 -3.15 10.68
CA ILE A 243 -5.63 -3.64 11.96
C ILE A 243 -5.37 -2.64 13.08
N CYS A 244 -4.17 -2.04 13.12
CA CYS A 244 -3.84 -0.97 14.07
C CYS A 244 -4.80 0.21 13.95
N ALA A 245 -5.07 0.68 12.72
CA ALA A 245 -6.03 1.76 12.50
C ALA A 245 -7.45 1.34 12.92
N ALA A 246 -7.90 0.14 12.56
CA ALA A 246 -9.22 -0.36 12.97
C ALA A 246 -9.35 -0.36 14.51
N ALA A 247 -8.34 -0.90 15.20
CA ALA A 247 -8.28 -0.94 16.66
C ALA A 247 -8.39 0.46 17.28
N LEU A 248 -7.61 1.42 16.79
CA LEU A 248 -7.63 2.81 17.27
C LEU A 248 -9.00 3.48 17.05
N TYR A 249 -9.60 3.33 15.86
CA TYR A 249 -10.85 4.04 15.54
C TYR A 249 -12.12 3.37 16.07
N TYR A 250 -12.03 2.14 16.57
CA TYR A 250 -13.12 1.46 17.27
C TYR A 250 -12.91 1.34 18.79
N GLY A 251 -11.79 1.85 19.32
CA GLY A 251 -11.51 1.83 20.76
C GLY A 251 -10.97 0.51 21.32
N TRP A 252 -10.51 -0.40 20.47
CA TRP A 252 -9.89 -1.69 20.84
C TRP A 252 -8.37 -1.54 21.02
N HIS A 253 -7.94 -0.57 21.83
CA HIS A 253 -6.55 -0.16 21.90
C HIS A 253 -5.58 -1.28 22.31
N GLU A 254 -6.05 -2.26 23.09
CA GLU A 254 -5.28 -3.44 23.48
C GLU A 254 -4.87 -4.33 22.29
N VAL A 255 -5.56 -4.22 21.14
CA VAL A 255 -5.20 -4.94 19.92
C VAL A 255 -3.99 -4.30 19.23
N VAL A 256 -3.70 -3.01 19.47
CA VAL A 256 -2.52 -2.33 18.90
C VAL A 256 -1.22 -3.00 19.36
N ASP A 257 -1.15 -3.47 20.60
CA ASP A 257 0.03 -4.17 21.11
C ASP A 257 0.30 -5.48 20.35
N GLU A 258 -0.75 -6.15 19.87
CA GLU A 258 -0.60 -7.36 19.04
C GLU A 258 -0.03 -7.03 17.66
N THR A 259 -0.31 -5.84 17.11
CA THR A 259 0.23 -5.41 15.81
C THR A 259 1.71 -5.01 15.90
N LEU A 260 2.22 -4.65 17.09
CA LEU A 260 3.61 -4.24 17.33
C LEU A 260 4.56 -5.44 17.50
N ASN A 261 4.72 -6.22 16.44
CA ASN A 261 5.61 -7.39 16.41
C ASN A 261 6.45 -7.46 15.13
N ILE A 262 7.39 -8.41 15.08
CA ILE A 262 8.26 -8.67 13.91
C ILE A 262 8.21 -10.15 13.49
N LYS A 263 7.16 -10.88 13.89
CA LYS A 263 7.05 -12.34 13.69
C LYS A 263 7.23 -12.74 12.22
N PHE A 264 6.57 -12.01 11.32
CA PHE A 264 6.74 -12.21 9.87
C PHE A 264 8.21 -12.14 9.47
N LEU A 265 8.90 -11.05 9.83
CA LEU A 265 10.27 -10.80 9.42
C LEU A 265 11.22 -11.87 9.99
N GLN A 266 11.00 -12.30 11.23
CA GLN A 266 11.76 -13.38 11.87
C GLN A 266 11.55 -14.73 11.17
N ALA A 267 10.31 -15.07 10.82
CA ALA A 267 9.98 -16.28 10.07
C ALA A 267 10.67 -16.27 8.68
N SER A 268 10.58 -15.16 7.95
CA SER A 268 11.24 -14.99 6.66
C SER A 268 12.77 -15.08 6.78
N GLU A 269 13.37 -14.43 7.78
CA GLU A 269 14.82 -14.49 7.99
C GLU A 269 15.30 -15.91 8.34
N ALA A 270 14.49 -16.68 9.07
CA ALA A 270 14.77 -18.09 9.35
C ALA A 270 14.71 -18.94 8.07
N LEU A 271 13.73 -18.70 7.20
CA LEU A 271 13.59 -19.40 5.91
C LEU A 271 14.75 -19.10 4.96
N LEU A 272 15.21 -17.85 4.86
CA LEU A 272 16.35 -17.48 4.01
C LEU A 272 17.66 -18.19 4.41
N LYS A 273 17.77 -18.68 5.64
CA LYS A 273 18.96 -19.41 6.15
C LYS A 273 18.92 -20.91 5.80
N LYS A 274 17.84 -21.39 5.17
CA LYS A 274 17.63 -22.80 4.83
C LYS A 274 17.65 -22.99 3.31
N ASP A 275 18.21 -24.11 2.87
CA ASP A 275 18.12 -24.54 1.47
C ASP A 275 16.82 -25.33 1.27
N THR A 276 15.70 -24.62 1.30
CA THR A 276 14.36 -25.18 1.09
C THR A 276 13.80 -24.68 -0.22
N THR A 277 13.14 -25.57 -0.97
CA THR A 277 12.52 -25.16 -2.23
C THR A 277 11.18 -24.49 -1.96
N ILE A 278 11.11 -23.20 -2.23
CA ILE A 278 9.89 -22.39 -2.20
C ILE A 278 9.65 -21.86 -3.61
N HIS A 279 8.44 -22.02 -4.13
CA HIS A 279 8.11 -21.55 -5.47
C HIS A 279 7.68 -20.09 -5.46
N ALA A 280 6.79 -19.72 -4.54
CA ALA A 280 6.36 -18.34 -4.37
C ALA A 280 6.17 -17.98 -2.89
N MET A 281 6.43 -16.73 -2.55
CA MET A 281 5.98 -16.13 -1.29
C MET A 281 5.24 -14.82 -1.58
N THR A 282 4.33 -14.46 -0.69
CA THR A 282 3.70 -13.13 -0.65
C THR A 282 3.33 -12.83 0.79
N ASP A 283 3.08 -11.57 1.11
CA ASP A 283 2.47 -11.18 2.37
C ASP A 283 0.98 -10.87 2.19
N VAL A 284 0.18 -11.14 3.22
CA VAL A 284 -1.26 -10.87 3.20
C VAL A 284 -1.51 -9.40 3.50
N THR A 285 -1.51 -8.57 2.45
CA THR A 285 -1.63 -7.11 2.52
C THR A 285 -3.07 -6.61 2.40
N ASN A 286 -3.25 -5.32 2.08
CA ASN A 286 -4.57 -4.73 1.86
C ASN A 286 -5.27 -5.44 0.69
N GLY A 287 -6.57 -5.70 0.84
CA GLY A 287 -7.32 -6.63 -0.02
C GLY A 287 -7.35 -8.07 0.52
N GLY A 288 -6.44 -8.41 1.45
CA GLY A 288 -6.35 -9.71 2.11
C GLY A 288 -6.10 -10.88 1.16
N ILE A 289 -6.29 -12.08 1.66
CA ILE A 289 -6.07 -13.33 0.92
C ILE A 289 -6.91 -13.37 -0.37
N ARG A 290 -8.10 -12.74 -0.39
CA ARG A 290 -8.94 -12.61 -1.60
C ARG A 290 -8.24 -11.85 -2.73
N GLY A 291 -7.53 -10.77 -2.40
CA GLY A 291 -6.75 -9.98 -3.35
C GLY A 291 -5.57 -10.79 -3.88
N ASP A 292 -4.76 -11.31 -2.96
CA ASP A 292 -3.52 -12.03 -3.27
C ASP A 292 -3.82 -13.29 -4.11
N ALA A 293 -4.88 -14.03 -3.77
CA ALA A 293 -5.28 -15.21 -4.53
C ALA A 293 -5.63 -14.88 -5.99
N LYS A 294 -6.30 -13.74 -6.23
CA LYS A 294 -6.61 -13.31 -7.60
C LYS A 294 -5.33 -12.92 -8.36
N GLU A 295 -4.41 -12.21 -7.73
CA GLU A 295 -3.15 -11.80 -8.35
C GLU A 295 -2.25 -13.00 -8.68
N ILE A 296 -2.09 -13.94 -7.74
CA ILE A 296 -1.31 -15.17 -7.93
C ILE A 296 -1.95 -16.02 -9.05
N SER A 297 -3.26 -16.23 -8.99
CA SER A 297 -3.97 -17.01 -10.03
C SER A 297 -3.81 -16.40 -11.42
N TYR A 298 -3.91 -15.07 -11.53
CA TYR A 298 -3.73 -14.35 -12.79
C TYR A 298 -2.31 -14.47 -13.33
N THR A 299 -1.30 -14.33 -12.46
CA THR A 299 0.11 -14.25 -12.85
C THR A 299 0.71 -15.62 -13.13
N ALA A 300 0.42 -16.62 -12.29
CA ALA A 300 0.93 -17.98 -12.46
C ALA A 300 0.06 -18.86 -13.37
N GLY A 301 -1.19 -18.45 -13.67
CA GLY A 301 -2.10 -19.24 -14.49
C GLY A 301 -2.53 -20.54 -13.83
N VAL A 302 -2.75 -20.49 -12.52
CA VAL A 302 -3.13 -21.63 -11.67
C VAL A 302 -4.44 -21.37 -10.94
N LYS A 303 -5.07 -22.44 -10.44
CA LYS A 303 -6.20 -22.36 -9.53
C LYS A 303 -5.73 -22.52 -8.09
N LEU A 304 -6.24 -21.70 -7.17
CA LEU A 304 -5.94 -21.81 -5.74
C LEU A 304 -7.18 -22.31 -4.99
N VAL A 305 -7.00 -23.29 -4.11
CA VAL A 305 -8.07 -23.84 -3.27
C VAL A 305 -7.69 -23.65 -1.81
N PHE A 306 -8.54 -22.97 -1.06
CA PHE A 306 -8.31 -22.62 0.35
C PHE A 306 -9.31 -23.28 1.28
N GLU A 307 -8.89 -23.61 2.49
CA GLU A 307 -9.73 -24.10 3.58
C GLU A 307 -9.91 -23.00 4.64
N GLU A 308 -11.15 -22.55 4.84
CA GLU A 308 -11.45 -21.38 5.69
C GLU A 308 -11.06 -21.60 7.15
N GLU A 309 -11.42 -22.74 7.73
CA GLU A 309 -11.18 -23.05 9.15
C GLU A 309 -9.68 -22.95 9.50
N LYS A 310 -8.82 -23.49 8.62
CA LYS A 310 -7.36 -23.47 8.81
C LYS A 310 -6.79 -22.06 8.74
N MET A 311 -7.31 -21.22 7.85
CA MET A 311 -6.90 -19.81 7.78
C MET A 311 -7.35 -19.05 9.02
N ARG A 312 -8.58 -19.30 9.47
CA ARG A 312 -9.21 -18.63 10.61
C ARG A 312 -8.47 -18.88 11.93
N ASP A 313 -7.85 -20.04 12.08
CA ASP A 313 -7.06 -20.40 13.27
C ASP A 313 -5.66 -19.77 13.29
N LEU A 314 -5.21 -19.23 12.16
CA LEU A 314 -3.95 -18.50 12.03
C LEU A 314 -4.14 -16.98 12.13
N VAL A 315 -5.35 -16.50 12.43
CA VAL A 315 -5.54 -15.10 12.81
C VAL A 315 -5.33 -14.97 14.31
N ASN A 316 -4.47 -14.03 14.74
CA ASN A 316 -4.22 -13.77 16.16
C ASN A 316 -5.55 -13.69 16.94
N PRO A 317 -5.72 -14.41 18.05
CA PRO A 317 -7.03 -14.54 18.70
C PRO A 317 -7.69 -13.21 19.08
N ARG A 318 -6.93 -12.22 19.55
CA ARG A 318 -7.48 -10.91 19.93
C ARG A 318 -7.90 -10.11 18.70
N VAL A 319 -7.07 -10.14 17.64
CA VAL A 319 -7.40 -9.55 16.35
C VAL A 319 -8.65 -10.19 15.77
N ARG A 320 -8.74 -11.53 15.79
CA ARG A 320 -9.91 -12.29 15.32
C ARG A 320 -11.17 -11.90 16.08
N THR A 321 -11.12 -11.85 17.42
CA THR A 321 -12.27 -11.42 18.23
C THR A 321 -12.72 -10.00 17.88
N MET A 322 -11.78 -9.06 17.69
CA MET A 322 -12.10 -7.71 17.26
C MET A 322 -12.77 -7.70 15.87
N LEU A 323 -12.19 -8.39 14.89
CA LEU A 323 -12.71 -8.46 13.53
C LEU A 323 -14.13 -9.06 13.50
N ASP A 324 -14.35 -10.16 14.23
CA ASP A 324 -15.66 -10.80 14.36
C ASP A 324 -16.69 -9.87 14.98
N THR A 325 -16.34 -9.22 16.10
CA THR A 325 -17.25 -8.31 16.82
C THR A 325 -17.61 -7.10 15.98
N LEU A 326 -16.67 -6.62 15.17
CA LEU A 326 -16.86 -5.50 14.28
C LEU A 326 -17.41 -5.91 12.90
N GLU A 327 -17.68 -7.20 12.66
CA GLU A 327 -18.14 -7.71 11.37
C GLU A 327 -17.23 -7.29 10.20
N ILE A 328 -15.91 -7.35 10.42
CA ILE A 328 -14.89 -7.06 9.41
C ILE A 328 -14.39 -8.40 8.85
N ASP A 329 -14.55 -8.60 7.54
CA ASP A 329 -14.06 -9.81 6.86
C ASP A 329 -12.52 -9.85 6.88
N TYR A 330 -11.95 -10.77 7.67
CA TYR A 330 -10.51 -10.96 7.82
C TYR A 330 -9.83 -11.39 6.51
N LEU A 331 -10.57 -12.04 5.60
CA LEU A 331 -10.07 -12.47 4.29
C LEU A 331 -9.92 -11.30 3.31
N GLY A 332 -10.52 -10.15 3.63
CA GLY A 332 -10.50 -8.92 2.82
C GLY A 332 -9.71 -7.76 3.43
N VAL A 333 -8.94 -8.01 4.50
CA VAL A 333 -8.04 -7.02 5.13
C VAL A 333 -6.64 -7.60 5.28
N SER A 334 -5.67 -6.70 5.47
CA SER A 334 -4.29 -7.08 5.77
C SER A 334 -4.16 -7.64 7.18
N ILE A 335 -3.83 -8.93 7.28
CA ILE A 335 -3.46 -9.60 8.54
C ILE A 335 -1.94 -9.76 8.71
N ASP A 336 -1.14 -9.30 7.74
CA ASP A 336 0.32 -9.37 7.76
C ASP A 336 0.87 -10.79 8.00
N ALA A 337 0.18 -11.80 7.44
CA ALA A 337 0.64 -13.18 7.44
C ALA A 337 1.56 -13.44 6.25
N LEU A 338 2.54 -14.33 6.40
CA LEU A 338 3.38 -14.82 5.31
C LEU A 338 2.65 -15.99 4.64
N LEU A 339 2.41 -15.88 3.33
CA LEU A 339 1.87 -16.94 2.51
C LEU A 339 3.00 -17.55 1.68
N ILE A 340 3.11 -18.88 1.73
CA ILE A 340 4.18 -19.65 1.11
C ILE A 340 3.55 -20.70 0.20
N ILE A 341 3.99 -20.76 -1.06
CA ILE A 341 3.60 -21.79 -2.02
C ILE A 341 4.84 -22.63 -2.32
N ALA A 342 4.78 -23.92 -2.01
CA ALA A 342 5.91 -24.82 -2.09
C ALA A 342 5.48 -26.26 -2.41
N PRO A 343 6.40 -27.10 -2.91
CA PRO A 343 6.16 -28.53 -3.05
C PRO A 343 5.73 -29.18 -1.71
N GLU A 344 4.80 -30.12 -1.77
CA GLU A 344 4.23 -30.78 -0.58
C GLU A 344 5.31 -31.44 0.30
N ASP A 345 6.36 -32.01 -0.30
CA ASP A 345 7.47 -32.67 0.40
C ASP A 345 8.34 -31.68 1.21
N GLN A 346 8.32 -30.39 0.86
CA GLN A 346 9.06 -29.34 1.56
C GLN A 346 8.27 -28.76 2.75
N SER A 347 6.95 -28.95 2.78
CA SER A 347 6.04 -28.34 3.77
C SER A 347 6.44 -28.57 5.22
N ARG A 348 6.95 -29.77 5.55
CA ARG A 348 7.37 -30.11 6.93
C ARG A 348 8.61 -29.33 7.38
N GLU A 349 9.61 -29.17 6.52
CA GLU A 349 10.83 -28.43 6.85
C GLU A 349 10.54 -26.92 6.96
N ILE A 350 9.71 -26.39 6.07
CA ILE A 350 9.21 -25.00 6.14
C ILE A 350 8.49 -24.77 7.46
N ALA A 351 7.50 -25.63 7.79
CA ALA A 351 6.73 -25.50 9.02
C ALA A 351 7.62 -25.61 10.27
N SER A 352 8.57 -26.54 10.28
CA SER A 352 9.54 -26.72 11.37
C SER A 352 10.40 -25.46 11.57
N THR A 353 10.91 -24.89 10.47
CA THR A 353 11.75 -23.68 10.50
C THR A 353 10.98 -22.48 11.05
N VAL A 354 9.76 -22.25 10.57
CA VAL A 354 8.92 -21.14 11.03
C VAL A 354 8.46 -21.30 12.48
N ARG A 355 8.10 -22.53 12.89
CA ARG A 355 7.75 -22.81 14.30
C ARG A 355 8.94 -22.65 15.24
N ALA A 356 10.15 -22.99 14.79
CA ALA A 356 11.38 -22.75 15.55
C ALA A 356 11.66 -21.25 15.74
N ALA A 357 11.19 -20.39 14.83
CA ALA A 357 11.21 -18.94 14.98
C ALA A 357 10.07 -18.40 15.89
N GLY A 358 9.24 -19.27 16.47
CA GLY A 358 8.18 -18.91 17.40
C GLY A 358 6.88 -18.43 16.72
N VAL A 359 6.69 -18.75 15.44
CA VAL A 359 5.52 -18.33 14.65
C VAL A 359 4.68 -19.56 14.28
N ALA A 360 3.37 -19.50 14.52
CA ALA A 360 2.48 -20.57 14.09
C ALA A 360 2.37 -20.58 12.55
N ILE A 361 2.17 -21.75 11.97
CA ILE A 361 2.03 -21.93 10.53
C ILE A 361 1.29 -23.23 10.27
N ASP A 362 0.45 -23.25 9.24
CA ASP A 362 -0.20 -24.46 8.76
C ASP A 362 -0.40 -24.44 7.24
N VAL A 363 -0.70 -25.62 6.68
CA VAL A 363 -1.14 -25.77 5.28
C VAL A 363 -2.60 -25.39 5.20
N ILE A 364 -2.91 -24.30 4.49
CA ILE A 364 -4.25 -23.74 4.37
C ILE A 364 -4.94 -24.07 3.04
N GLY A 365 -4.25 -24.74 2.12
CA GLY A 365 -4.79 -24.99 0.80
C GLY A 365 -3.81 -25.67 -0.16
N THR A 366 -4.23 -25.76 -1.42
CA THR A 366 -3.48 -26.40 -2.51
C THR A 366 -3.57 -25.60 -3.80
N VAL A 367 -2.59 -25.83 -4.69
CA VAL A 367 -2.56 -25.27 -6.04
C VAL A 367 -2.95 -26.34 -7.04
N GLU A 368 -3.93 -26.04 -7.89
CA GLU A 368 -4.49 -26.95 -8.89
C GLU A 368 -4.29 -26.41 -10.32
N LYS A 369 -4.48 -27.29 -11.32
CA LYS A 369 -4.57 -26.88 -12.72
C LYS A 369 -5.87 -26.12 -12.95
N GLY A 370 -5.80 -24.93 -13.54
CA GLY A 370 -6.98 -24.11 -13.84
C GLY A 370 -6.70 -22.63 -13.63
N SER A 371 -7.76 -21.85 -13.40
CA SER A 371 -7.67 -20.44 -13.02
C SER A 371 -8.75 -20.08 -12.00
N GLY A 372 -8.56 -18.96 -11.32
CA GLY A 372 -9.42 -18.50 -10.23
C GLY A 372 -8.98 -19.00 -8.85
N ALA A 373 -9.78 -18.66 -7.85
CA ALA A 373 -9.58 -19.10 -6.48
C ALA A 373 -10.92 -19.55 -5.87
N GLU A 374 -10.88 -20.58 -5.03
CA GLU A 374 -12.04 -21.16 -4.36
C GLU A 374 -11.81 -21.23 -2.85
N LEU A 375 -12.86 -20.99 -2.08
CA LEU A 375 -12.87 -21.11 -0.62
C LEU A 375 -13.78 -22.26 -0.21
N HIS A 376 -13.24 -23.22 0.53
CA HIS A 376 -14.00 -24.31 1.11
C HIS A 376 -14.39 -23.97 2.54
N ILE A 377 -15.71 -23.94 2.80
CA ILE A 377 -16.30 -23.76 4.14
C ILE A 377 -17.15 -25.00 4.41
N ASP A 378 -16.87 -25.73 5.48
CA ASP A 378 -17.54 -27.00 5.80
C ASP A 378 -17.53 -28.00 4.63
N GLY A 379 -16.45 -28.00 3.83
CA GLY A 379 -16.32 -28.82 2.62
C GLY A 379 -17.12 -28.35 1.40
N VAL A 380 -17.79 -27.20 1.47
CA VAL A 380 -18.56 -26.60 0.36
C VAL A 380 -17.75 -25.49 -0.30
N ALA A 381 -17.53 -25.61 -1.62
CA ALA A 381 -16.88 -24.58 -2.42
C ALA A 381 -17.74 -23.31 -2.53
N ARG A 382 -17.11 -22.16 -2.29
CA ARG A 382 -17.68 -20.82 -2.36
C ARG A 382 -16.80 -19.92 -3.22
N ASP A 383 -17.42 -18.88 -3.79
CA ASP A 383 -16.70 -17.84 -4.52
C ASP A 383 -15.71 -17.11 -3.60
N PHE A 384 -14.46 -17.00 -4.05
CA PHE A 384 -13.38 -16.33 -3.35
C PHE A 384 -12.90 -15.06 -4.05
N SER A 385 -13.69 -14.54 -4.98
CA SER A 385 -13.40 -13.30 -5.69
C SER A 385 -13.28 -12.09 -4.74
N PRO A 386 -12.38 -11.13 -5.03
CA PRO A 386 -12.29 -9.89 -4.27
C PRO A 386 -13.48 -8.98 -4.55
N ARG A 387 -13.83 -8.16 -3.56
CA ARG A 387 -14.89 -7.14 -3.66
C ARG A 387 -14.40 -5.91 -4.44
N PHE A 388 -15.32 -5.01 -4.80
CA PHE A 388 -15.00 -3.79 -5.57
C PHE A 388 -14.05 -2.85 -4.80
N ARG A 389 -14.20 -2.76 -3.46
CA ARG A 389 -13.27 -2.13 -2.52
C ARG A 389 -12.89 -3.12 -1.41
N GLU A 390 -11.77 -2.91 -0.75
CA GLU A 390 -11.41 -3.64 0.48
C GLU A 390 -12.51 -3.61 1.54
N SER A 391 -12.44 -4.56 2.47
CA SER A 391 -13.31 -4.61 3.63
C SER A 391 -13.28 -3.28 4.40
N ALA A 392 -14.46 -2.81 4.81
CA ALA A 392 -14.62 -1.51 5.43
C ALA A 392 -14.26 -1.61 6.92
N TYR A 393 -13.00 -1.36 7.26
CA TYR A 393 -12.43 -1.57 8.60
C TYR A 393 -12.42 -0.33 9.50
N THR A 394 -13.04 0.79 9.08
CA THR A 394 -13.24 1.98 9.94
C THR A 394 -14.68 2.51 9.80
N PRO A 395 -15.19 3.26 10.78
CA PRO A 395 -16.56 3.80 10.73
C PRO A 395 -16.85 4.61 9.46
N ILE A 396 -15.92 5.49 9.06
CA ILE A 396 -16.09 6.31 7.86
C ILE A 396 -16.07 5.48 6.58
N LYS A 397 -15.27 4.40 6.51
CA LYS A 397 -15.26 3.48 5.36
C LYS A 397 -16.58 2.72 5.26
N LYS A 398 -17.17 2.31 6.39
CA LYS A 398 -18.49 1.66 6.41
C LYS A 398 -19.58 2.59 5.90
N ALA A 399 -19.53 3.87 6.28
CA ALA A 399 -20.47 4.88 5.80
C ALA A 399 -20.35 5.18 4.30
N ILE A 400 -19.12 5.17 3.75
CA ILE A 400 -18.87 5.38 2.32
C ILE A 400 -19.31 4.16 1.48
N GLY A 401 -19.26 2.95 2.06
CA GLY A 401 -19.63 1.70 1.41
C GLY A 401 -18.54 1.12 0.50
N GLN A 402 -18.76 -0.13 0.06
CA GLN A 402 -17.82 -0.92 -0.74
C GLN A 402 -18.16 -0.96 -2.24
N ASP A 403 -19.37 -0.54 -2.61
CA ASP A 403 -19.86 -0.64 -3.98
C ASP A 403 -19.49 0.57 -4.85
N ALA A 404 -19.45 0.34 -6.17
CA ALA A 404 -19.29 1.41 -7.14
C ALA A 404 -20.57 2.23 -7.25
N HIS A 405 -20.47 3.55 -7.07
CA HIS A 405 -21.60 4.49 -7.20
C HIS A 405 -21.82 4.98 -8.64
N ARG A 406 -20.93 4.61 -9.57
CA ARG A 406 -20.91 5.02 -10.98
C ARG A 406 -20.68 3.81 -11.88
N ASP A 407 -21.00 3.94 -13.17
CA ASP A 407 -20.72 2.90 -14.17
C ASP A 407 -19.20 2.65 -14.27
N VAL A 408 -18.79 1.44 -13.87
CA VAL A 408 -17.38 1.03 -13.85
C VAL A 408 -16.78 1.01 -15.26
N SER A 409 -17.55 0.63 -16.27
CA SER A 409 -17.08 0.55 -17.66
C SER A 409 -16.81 1.94 -18.23
N GLU A 410 -17.70 2.90 -17.95
CA GLU A 410 -17.49 4.30 -18.33
C GLU A 410 -16.24 4.87 -17.64
N MET A 411 -16.08 4.62 -16.34
CA MET A 411 -14.92 5.07 -15.59
C MET A 411 -13.62 4.49 -16.15
N GLN A 412 -13.60 3.19 -16.45
CA GLN A 412 -12.45 2.51 -17.07
C GLN A 412 -12.07 3.15 -18.41
N MET A 413 -13.04 3.41 -19.29
CA MET A 413 -12.78 4.06 -20.59
C MET A 413 -12.14 5.45 -20.43
N ARG A 414 -12.60 6.23 -19.44
CA ARG A 414 -12.04 7.57 -19.17
C ARG A 414 -10.64 7.51 -18.57
N VAL A 415 -10.37 6.49 -17.74
CA VAL A 415 -9.02 6.22 -17.22
C VAL A 415 -8.08 5.76 -18.33
N ASP A 416 -8.56 4.92 -19.25
CA ASP A 416 -7.82 4.47 -20.45
C ASP A 416 -7.38 5.65 -21.32
N GLU A 417 -8.30 6.56 -21.62
CA GLU A 417 -8.01 7.75 -22.41
C GLU A 417 -6.91 8.61 -21.76
N ALA A 418 -7.03 8.84 -20.45
CA ALA A 418 -6.04 9.60 -19.69
C ALA A 418 -4.65 8.95 -19.72
N ALA A 419 -4.58 7.62 -19.56
CA ALA A 419 -3.32 6.87 -19.64
C ALA A 419 -2.69 6.94 -21.04
N CYS A 420 -3.49 6.78 -22.11
CA CYS A 420 -3.03 6.88 -23.49
C CYS A 420 -2.44 8.27 -23.80
N LEU A 421 -3.10 9.32 -23.34
CA LEU A 421 -2.64 10.70 -23.51
C LEU A 421 -1.35 10.97 -22.72
N ALA A 422 -1.22 10.42 -21.51
CA ALA A 422 0.01 10.51 -20.72
C ALA A 422 1.19 9.82 -21.43
N ILE A 423 0.97 8.65 -22.02
CA ILE A 423 1.98 7.95 -22.84
C ILE A 423 2.40 8.78 -24.05
N ALA A 424 1.44 9.36 -24.77
CA ALA A 424 1.71 10.21 -25.93
C ALA A 424 2.53 11.45 -25.53
N LYS A 425 2.14 12.12 -24.43
CA LYS A 425 2.87 13.27 -23.88
C LYS A 425 4.30 12.87 -23.49
N LYS A 426 4.48 11.76 -22.76
CA LYS A 426 5.81 11.22 -22.40
C LYS A 426 6.72 11.07 -23.62
N ARG A 427 6.23 10.41 -24.69
CA ARG A 427 7.01 10.17 -25.92
C ARG A 427 7.47 11.48 -26.57
N ARG A 428 6.56 12.45 -26.73
CA ARG A 428 6.87 13.75 -27.33
C ARG A 428 7.92 14.51 -26.51
N PHE A 429 7.83 14.50 -25.19
CA PHE A 429 8.80 15.18 -24.33
C PHE A 429 10.17 14.49 -24.34
N VAL A 430 10.23 13.15 -24.36
CA VAL A 430 11.50 12.41 -24.52
C VAL A 430 12.17 12.77 -25.85
N GLU A 431 11.42 12.81 -26.94
CA GLU A 431 11.96 13.20 -28.25
C GLU A 431 12.44 14.65 -28.27
N LYS A 432 11.65 15.57 -27.70
CA LYS A 432 12.00 16.99 -27.62
C LYS A 432 13.29 17.20 -26.83
N ILE A 433 13.43 16.56 -25.66
CA ILE A 433 14.62 16.67 -24.80
C ILE A 433 15.84 16.00 -25.43
N LYS A 434 15.68 14.90 -26.16
CA LYS A 434 16.80 14.27 -26.89
C LYS A 434 17.30 15.11 -28.07
N ARG A 435 16.48 16.02 -28.59
CA ARG A 435 16.82 16.91 -29.71
C ARG A 435 17.37 18.28 -29.26
N SER A 436 17.16 18.66 -27.99
CA SER A 436 17.79 19.82 -27.35
C SER A 436 19.17 19.48 -26.84
#